data_AF-A0A353SYH1-F1
#
_entry.id   AF-A0A353SYH1-F1
#
_cell.length_a   1.000
_cell.length_b   1.000
_cell.length_c   1.000
_cell.angle_alpha   90.00
_cell.angle_beta   90.00
_cell.angle_gamma   90.00
#
_symmetry.space_group_name_H-M   'P 1'
#
loop_
_entity.id
_entity.type
_entity.pdbx_description
1 polymer ?
#
loop_
_entity_poly.entity_id
_entity_poly.type
_entity_poly.pdbx_seq_one_letter_code
_entity_poly.pdbx_strand_id
1 'polypeptide(L)'
;MKTKIFELPALYGDHHVTEVRRIMFETPGVEDVYASSGFRIIEIQYDENKINDLELQVKLDDAGYLGELLTRIESEKAESSGESTGTYLRHTAAYSQTKLVVGFAQNIGKHGRPLWPCPGMGPIKNENEVN
;
A
#
# COMPACT_ATOMS: atom_id res chain seq x y z
N MET A 1 29.68 8.88 -4.83
CA MET A 1 29.09 7.52 -4.71
C MET A 1 28.75 7.31 -3.27
N LYS A 2 27.46 7.16 -2.97
CA LYS A 2 26.97 6.92 -1.63
C LYS A 2 25.91 5.82 -1.65
N THR A 3 25.88 5.08 -0.55
CA THR A 3 24.86 4.07 -0.28
C THR A 3 23.94 4.56 0.82
N LYS A 4 22.63 4.42 0.61
CA LYS A 4 21.61 4.76 1.61
C LYS A 4 20.58 3.65 1.72
N ILE A 5 20.23 3.30 2.96
CA ILE A 5 19.17 2.35 3.29
C ILE A 5 17.94 3.14 3.75
N PHE A 6 16.77 2.75 3.25
CA PHE A 6 15.47 3.22 3.71
C PHE A 6 14.61 2.05 4.16
N GLU A 7 13.83 2.27 5.22
CA GLU A 7 12.78 1.35 5.65
C GLU A 7 11.49 1.69 4.89
N LEU A 8 10.88 0.68 4.28
CA LEU A 8 9.68 0.80 3.47
C LEU A 8 8.59 -0.12 4.04
N PRO A 9 7.88 0.31 5.10
CA PRO A 9 6.88 -0.52 5.76
C PRO A 9 5.84 -1.08 4.81
N ALA A 10 5.53 -0.39 3.69
CA ALA A 10 4.55 -0.81 2.68
C ALA A 10 5.12 -1.70 1.54
N LEU A 11 6.38 -2.15 1.62
CA LEU A 11 7.02 -3.00 0.61
C LEU A 11 6.70 -4.49 0.84
N TYR A 12 5.60 -4.98 0.26
CA TYR A 12 5.15 -6.37 0.41
C TYR A 12 5.05 -7.10 -0.93
N GLY A 13 5.52 -8.34 -0.99
CA GLY A 13 5.44 -9.12 -2.22
C GLY A 13 6.41 -8.66 -3.32
N ASP A 14 6.50 -9.49 -4.34
CA ASP A 14 7.42 -9.37 -5.48
C ASP A 14 7.08 -8.21 -6.42
N HIS A 15 5.79 -7.94 -6.63
CA HIS A 15 5.34 -6.84 -7.48
C HIS A 15 5.74 -5.47 -6.93
N HIS A 16 5.73 -5.27 -5.61
CA HIS A 16 6.23 -4.05 -4.98
C HIS A 16 7.75 -3.88 -5.12
N VAL A 17 8.51 -4.99 -5.02
CA VAL A 17 9.97 -4.97 -5.25
C VAL A 17 10.29 -4.54 -6.67
N THR A 18 9.55 -5.07 -7.65
CA THR A 18 9.73 -4.72 -9.07
C THR A 18 9.40 -3.24 -9.31
N GLU A 19 8.31 -2.76 -8.73
CA GLU A 19 7.83 -1.39 -8.93
C GLU A 19 8.74 -0.34 -8.27
N VAL A 20 9.18 -0.57 -7.03
CA VAL A 20 10.10 0.38 -6.37
C VAL A 20 11.44 0.46 -7.11
N ARG A 21 11.93 -0.67 -7.65
CA ARG A 21 13.14 -0.69 -8.48
C ARG A 21 12.93 0.14 -9.75
N ARG A 22 11.80 -0.01 -10.43
CA ARG A 22 11.45 0.80 -11.61
C ARG A 22 11.52 2.30 -11.28
N ILE A 23 10.84 2.73 -10.23
CA ILE A 23 10.81 4.15 -9.80
C ILE A 23 12.22 4.67 -9.48
N MET A 24 13.04 3.88 -8.79
CA MET A 24 14.40 4.27 -8.44
C MET A 24 15.33 4.31 -9.66
N PHE A 25 15.28 3.32 -10.56
CA PHE A 25 16.11 3.34 -11.79
C PHE A 25 15.68 4.42 -12.81
N GLU A 26 14.42 4.85 -12.79
CA GLU A 26 13.97 6.03 -13.56
C GLU A 26 14.48 7.36 -12.97
N THR A 27 15.10 7.32 -11.79
CA THR A 27 15.62 8.50 -11.11
C THR A 27 17.07 8.77 -11.53
N PRO A 28 17.38 9.91 -12.18
CA PRO A 28 18.74 10.23 -12.57
C PRO A 28 19.69 10.26 -11.38
N GLY A 29 20.85 9.60 -11.53
CA GLY A 29 21.86 9.52 -10.48
C GLY A 29 21.78 8.27 -9.61
N VAL A 30 20.72 7.46 -9.72
CA VAL A 30 20.68 6.11 -9.14
C VAL A 30 21.45 5.14 -10.04
N GLU A 31 22.34 4.35 -9.45
CA GLU A 31 23.18 3.38 -10.17
C GLU A 31 22.80 1.94 -9.86
N ASP A 32 22.56 1.62 -8.59
CA ASP A 32 22.13 0.30 -8.16
C ASP A 32 21.09 0.36 -7.05
N VAL A 33 20.23 -0.66 -7.01
CA VAL A 33 19.12 -0.77 -6.09
C VAL A 33 19.02 -2.22 -5.64
N TYR A 34 19.12 -2.46 -4.34
CA TYR A 34 18.74 -3.70 -3.70
C TYR A 34 17.44 -3.49 -2.93
N ALA A 35 16.41 -4.28 -3.20
CA ALA A 35 15.10 -4.16 -2.56
C ALA A 35 14.66 -5.51 -2.02
N SER A 36 14.17 -5.55 -0.78
CA SER A 36 13.71 -6.77 -0.13
C SER A 36 12.37 -6.56 0.57
N SER A 37 11.33 -7.21 0.05
CA SER A 37 10.01 -7.25 0.71
C SER A 37 10.00 -8.09 1.99
N GLY A 38 10.95 -9.03 2.13
CA GLY A 38 11.11 -9.83 3.34
C GLY A 38 11.59 -8.99 4.53
N PHE A 39 12.53 -8.08 4.27
CA PHE A 39 13.07 -7.16 5.28
C PHE A 39 12.39 -5.78 5.27
N ARG A 40 11.56 -5.50 4.26
CA ARG A 40 10.90 -4.20 4.04
C ARG A 40 11.89 -3.04 3.99
N ILE A 41 12.99 -3.24 3.26
CA ILE A 41 14.03 -2.24 3.07
C ILE A 41 14.39 -2.11 1.60
N ILE A 42 14.96 -0.96 1.28
CA ILE A 42 15.69 -0.71 0.04
C ILE A 42 17.06 -0.13 0.38
N GLU A 43 18.09 -0.61 -0.33
CA GLU A 43 19.42 -0.04 -0.35
C GLU A 43 19.67 0.53 -1.73
N ILE A 44 20.08 1.80 -1.80
CA ILE A 44 20.25 2.55 -3.04
C ILE A 44 21.68 3.06 -3.10
N GLN A 45 22.37 2.78 -4.20
CA GLN A 45 23.65 3.37 -4.55
C GLN A 45 23.42 4.49 -5.56
N TYR A 46 23.91 5.69 -5.25
CA TYR A 46 23.68 6.88 -6.07
C TYR A 46 24.85 7.87 -6.10
N ASP A 47 24.85 8.72 -7.13
CA ASP A 47 25.77 9.84 -7.31
C ASP A 47 25.24 11.09 -6.60
N GLU A 48 25.89 11.44 -5.49
CA GLU A 48 25.56 12.59 -4.64
C GLU A 48 25.63 13.95 -5.37
N ASN A 49 26.30 14.01 -6.53
CA ASN A 49 26.34 15.22 -7.34
C ASN A 49 25.09 15.41 -8.20
N LYS A 50 24.27 14.36 -8.35
CA LYS A 50 23.08 14.36 -9.22
C LYS A 50 21.78 14.28 -8.44
N ILE A 51 21.80 13.61 -7.28
CA ILE A 51 20.64 13.42 -6.42
C ILE A 51 21.08 13.32 -4.96
N ASN A 52 20.20 13.68 -4.03
CA ASN A 52 20.44 13.57 -2.60
C ASN A 52 19.44 12.64 -1.87
N ASP A 53 19.74 12.32 -0.60
CA ASP A 53 18.91 11.45 0.25
C ASP A 53 17.45 11.92 0.36
N LEU A 54 17.22 13.23 0.43
CA LEU A 54 15.88 13.80 0.61
C LEU A 54 15.03 13.63 -0.64
N GLU A 55 15.62 13.81 -1.82
CA GLU A 55 14.93 13.61 -3.10
C GLU A 55 14.52 12.15 -3.31
N LEU A 56 15.38 11.20 -2.93
CA LEU A 56 15.06 9.77 -2.93
C LEU A 56 13.93 9.46 -1.95
N GLN A 57 13.99 10.03 -0.75
CA GLN A 57 12.95 9.85 0.27
C GLN A 57 11.60 10.37 -0.20
N VAL A 58 11.55 11.58 -0.77
CA VAL A 58 10.32 12.18 -1.30
C VAL A 58 9.71 11.31 -2.39
N LYS A 59 10.51 10.77 -3.32
CA LYS A 59 9.99 9.85 -4.34
C LYS A 59 9.40 8.56 -3.76
N LEU A 60 10.02 8.01 -2.72
CA LEU A 60 9.50 6.81 -2.04
C LEU A 60 8.22 7.12 -1.27
N ASP A 61 8.12 8.31 -0.68
CA ASP A 61 6.92 8.79 0.03
C ASP A 61 5.76 9.05 -0.92
N ASP A 62 6.01 9.75 -2.04
CA ASP A 62 5.02 10.02 -3.09
C ASP A 62 4.47 8.73 -3.70
N ALA A 63 5.30 7.69 -3.78
CA ALA A 63 4.89 6.36 -4.21
C ALA A 63 4.15 5.56 -3.11
N GLY A 64 4.13 6.05 -1.87
CA GLY A 64 3.41 5.46 -0.75
C GLY A 64 4.16 4.35 -0.03
N TYR A 65 5.48 4.24 -0.18
CA TYR A 65 6.26 3.16 0.41
C TYR A 65 6.71 3.42 1.85
N LEU A 66 6.81 4.68 2.27
CA LEU A 66 7.25 5.07 3.63
C LEU A 66 6.11 5.09 4.65
N GLY A 67 4.86 5.18 4.19
CA GLY A 67 3.69 5.20 5.06
C GLY A 67 3.45 3.86 5.77
N GLU A 68 2.90 3.92 6.98
CA GLU A 68 2.41 2.72 7.67
C GLU A 68 1.21 2.13 6.92
N LEU A 69 1.18 0.80 6.84
CA LEU A 69 -0.04 0.11 6.42
C LEU A 69 -1.10 0.27 7.50
N LEU A 70 -2.12 1.08 7.20
CA LEU A 70 -3.32 1.19 8.02
C LEU A 70 -4.09 -0.14 7.96
N THR A 71 -3.80 -1.01 8.91
CA THR A 71 -4.63 -2.20 9.14
C THR A 71 -5.91 -1.76 9.82
N ARG A 72 -7.06 -2.05 9.19
CA ARG A 72 -8.35 -1.73 9.77
C ARG A 72 -8.61 -2.67 10.93
N ILE A 73 -8.69 -2.13 12.14
CA ILE A 73 -9.05 -2.88 13.34
C ILE A 73 -10.53 -3.29 13.22
N GLU A 74 -10.80 -4.59 13.37
CA GLU A 74 -12.17 -5.10 13.40
C GLU A 74 -12.83 -4.79 14.74
N SER A 75 -14.14 -4.54 14.73
CA SER A 75 -14.92 -4.44 15.97
C SER A 75 -15.46 -5.80 16.35
N GLU A 76 -15.42 -6.13 17.64
CA GLU A 76 -16.05 -7.33 18.19
C GLU A 76 -17.58 -7.24 18.20
N LYS A 77 -18.15 -6.04 17.99
CA LYS A 77 -19.60 -5.82 17.99
C LYS A 77 -20.16 -5.96 16.57
N ALA A 78 -21.07 -6.90 16.37
CA ALA A 78 -21.88 -6.93 15.16
C ALA A 78 -22.76 -5.67 15.11
N GLU A 79 -22.67 -4.88 14.03
CA GLU A 79 -23.58 -3.77 13.79
C GLU A 79 -24.99 -4.35 13.53
N SER A 80 -25.91 -4.21 14.49
CA SER A 80 -27.34 -4.42 14.24
C SER A 80 -27.92 -3.13 13.66
N SER A 81 -28.81 -3.25 12.69
CA SER A 81 -29.47 -2.13 11.98
C SER A 81 -29.92 -1.00 12.91
N GLY A 82 -29.11 0.05 13.09
CA GLY A 82 -29.47 1.18 13.95
C GLY A 82 -28.30 2.12 14.31
N GLU A 83 -27.09 1.61 14.48
CA GLU A 83 -25.91 2.42 14.86
C GLU A 83 -24.69 1.94 14.08
N SER A 84 -24.20 2.74 13.11
CA SER A 84 -22.95 2.45 12.41
C SER A 84 -21.79 3.19 13.08
N THR A 85 -20.84 2.45 13.65
CA THR A 85 -19.60 3.01 14.18
C THR A 85 -18.51 3.08 13.10
N GLY A 86 -18.77 2.54 11.91
CA GLY A 86 -17.83 2.57 10.78
C GLY A 86 -16.74 1.50 10.86
N THR A 87 -16.88 0.56 11.80
CA THR A 87 -16.02 -0.62 11.99
C THR A 87 -16.86 -1.86 11.82
N TYR A 88 -16.48 -2.71 10.87
CA TYR A 88 -17.28 -3.87 10.49
C TYR A 88 -16.67 -5.17 11.02
N LEU A 89 -17.51 -6.01 11.60
CA LEU A 89 -17.20 -7.41 11.91
C LEU A 89 -17.16 -8.21 10.59
N ARG A 90 -16.04 -8.87 10.25
CA ARG A 90 -15.87 -9.57 8.96
C ARG A 90 -16.12 -11.07 8.99
N HIS A 91 -16.72 -11.56 10.08
CA HIS A 91 -16.99 -12.97 10.30
C HIS A 91 -18.47 -13.30 10.09
N THR A 92 -18.74 -14.48 9.53
CA THR A 92 -20.09 -15.06 9.49
C THR A 92 -20.20 -16.14 10.57
N ALA A 93 -21.21 -16.05 11.42
CA ALA A 93 -21.49 -17.04 12.45
C ALA A 93 -22.93 -17.55 12.31
N ALA A 94 -23.10 -18.88 12.29
CA ALA A 94 -24.40 -19.54 12.26
C ALA A 94 -24.66 -20.24 13.58
N TYR A 95 -25.79 -19.94 14.22
CA TYR A 95 -26.19 -20.52 15.50
C TYR A 95 -27.30 -21.54 15.27
N SER A 96 -26.98 -22.82 15.41
CA SER A 96 -27.93 -23.93 15.19
C SER A 96 -29.12 -23.89 16.14
N GLN A 97 -28.92 -23.45 17.38
CA GLN A 97 -29.93 -23.38 18.44
C GLN A 97 -31.01 -22.32 18.18
N THR A 98 -30.61 -21.17 17.61
CA THR A 98 -31.53 -20.05 17.33
C THR A 98 -31.94 -19.98 15.86
N LYS A 99 -31.30 -20.78 14.99
CA LYS A 99 -31.40 -20.73 13.52
C LYS A 99 -31.08 -19.34 12.95
N LEU A 100 -30.33 -18.52 13.69
CA LEU A 100 -29.90 -17.19 13.26
C LEU A 100 -28.53 -17.25 12.61
N VAL A 101 -28.35 -16.43 11.57
CA VAL A 101 -27.07 -16.20 10.90
C VAL A 101 -26.70 -14.73 11.08
N VAL A 102 -25.54 -14.48 11.69
CA VAL A 102 -24.90 -13.17 11.69
C VAL A 102 -23.93 -13.17 10.51
N GLY A 103 -24.18 -12.34 9.51
CA GLY A 103 -23.36 -12.24 8.30
C GLY A 103 -22.76 -10.86 8.12
N PHE A 104 -21.66 -10.78 7.38
CA PHE A 104 -21.02 -9.54 6.98
C PHE A 104 -21.47 -9.14 5.57
N ALA A 105 -21.93 -7.90 5.43
CA ALA A 105 -22.17 -7.27 4.14
C ALA A 105 -21.58 -5.85 4.16
N GLN A 106 -20.71 -5.56 3.21
CA GLN A 106 -20.16 -4.21 3.02
C GLN A 106 -20.53 -3.70 1.64
N ASN A 107 -21.14 -2.52 1.59
CA ASN A 107 -21.32 -1.80 0.33
C ASN A 107 -19.99 -1.12 -0.02
N ILE A 108 -19.26 -1.67 -0.99
CA ILE A 108 -18.05 -1.05 -1.52
C ILE A 108 -18.43 -0.15 -2.71
N GLY A 109 -18.25 1.16 -2.57
CA GLY A 109 -18.41 2.08 -3.68
C GLY A 109 -17.46 1.72 -4.82
N LYS A 110 -17.91 1.83 -6.08
CA LYS A 110 -17.04 1.64 -7.24
C LYS A 110 -16.10 2.82 -7.36
N HIS A 111 -14.86 2.68 -6.88
CA HIS A 111 -13.88 3.76 -6.88
C HIS A 111 -12.89 3.74 -8.05
N GLY A 112 -13.00 2.77 -8.98
CA GLY A 112 -12.08 2.65 -10.12
C GLY A 112 -10.63 2.32 -9.73
N ARG A 113 -10.39 2.01 -8.45
CA ARG A 113 -9.08 1.63 -7.90
C ARG A 113 -8.91 0.12 -8.01
N PRO A 114 -7.67 -0.39 -8.15
CA PRO A 114 -7.42 -1.82 -8.04
C PRO A 114 -7.99 -2.35 -6.72
N LEU A 115 -8.42 -3.62 -6.73
CA LEU A 115 -9.02 -4.31 -5.57
C LEU A 115 -8.12 -4.20 -4.32
N TRP A 116 -6.81 -4.09 -4.54
CA TRP A 116 -5.81 -3.79 -3.54
C TRP A 116 -5.06 -2.50 -3.92
N PRO A 117 -4.99 -1.48 -3.04
CA PRO A 117 -4.17 -0.30 -3.30
C PRO A 117 -2.69 -0.67 -3.11
N CYS A 118 -2.02 -1.08 -4.17
CA CYS A 118 -0.58 -1.31 -4.16
C CYS A 118 0.15 0.05 -4.30
N PRO A 119 0.98 0.47 -3.34
CA PRO A 119 1.92 1.59 -3.50
C PRO A 119 2.71 1.51 -4.82
N GLY A 120 2.97 2.66 -5.42
CA GLY A 120 3.55 2.80 -6.76
C GLY A 120 2.56 2.55 -7.92
N MET A 121 1.44 1.87 -7.68
CA MET A 121 0.47 1.50 -8.72
C MET A 121 -0.82 2.31 -8.58
N GLY A 122 -0.84 3.46 -9.26
CA GLY A 122 -2.01 4.34 -9.31
C GLY A 122 -3.16 3.78 -10.14
N PRO A 123 -4.36 4.41 -10.07
CA PRO A 123 -5.46 4.09 -10.97
C PRO A 123 -5.00 4.28 -12.42
N ILE A 124 -5.40 3.35 -13.30
CA ILE A 124 -5.19 3.48 -14.75
C ILE A 124 -5.91 4.76 -15.18
N LYS A 125 -5.15 5.78 -15.59
CA LYS A 125 -5.72 6.99 -16.17
C LYS A 125 -6.28 6.62 -17.54
N ASN A 126 -7.57 6.83 -17.75
CA ASN A 126 -8.15 6.69 -19.09
C ASN A 126 -7.58 7.81 -19.97
N GLU A 127 -7.27 7.52 -21.24
CA GLU A 127 -6.66 8.48 -22.19
C GLU A 127 -7.44 9.80 -22.34
N ASN A 128 -8.71 9.86 -21.89
CA ASN A 128 -9.57 11.03 -21.95
C ASN A 128 -9.48 12.00 -20.75
N GLU A 129 -8.69 11.69 -19.71
CA GLU A 129 -8.53 12.56 -18.51
C GLU A 129 -7.25 13.39 -18.51
N VAL A 130 -6.48 13.38 -19.61
CA VAL A 130 -5.34 14.29 -19.82
C VAL A 130 -5.81 15.49 -20.65
N ASN A 131 -6.36 16.50 -19.97
CA ASN A 131 -6.50 17.87 -20.47
C ASN A 131 -6.16 18.85 -19.35
#